data_AF-A0A2E3L505-F1
#
_entry.id   AF-A0A2E3L505-F1
#
_cell.length_a   1.000
_cell.length_b   1.000
_cell.length_c   1.000
_cell.angle_alpha   90.00
_cell.angle_beta   90.00
_cell.angle_gamma   90.00
#
_symmetry.space_group_name_H-M   'P 1'
#
loop_
_entity.id
_entity.type
_entity.pdbx_description
1 polymer ?
#
loop_
_entity_poly.entity_id
_entity_poly.type
_entity_poly.pdbx_seq_one_letter_code
_entity_poly.pdbx_strand_id
1 'polypeptide(L)'
;MPAYRVYRDGKDVEDLADIRHLWRDDHAAFLTGCNLSIDQVMIEEKIPQLHLIDEVAWPSQYVSNIFCRPTCIFHGSQVVSMCPVPKSLLIKVIEITSRFPRFHGAPLHVGGPAAIGIANLKDVDWGKQNTVGDN
;
A
#
# COMPACT_ATOMS: atom_id res chain seq x y z
N MET A 1 -8.10 9.76 14.30
CA MET A 1 -8.33 9.40 12.88
C MET A 1 -9.22 10.46 12.27
N PRO A 2 -8.92 10.97 11.06
CA PRO A 2 -9.69 12.05 10.45
C PRO A 2 -11.03 11.59 9.84
N ALA A 3 -11.12 10.32 9.44
CA ALA A 3 -12.32 9.70 8.91
C ALA A 3 -12.29 8.18 9.14
N TYR A 4 -13.44 7.55 9.00
CA TYR A 4 -13.67 6.11 9.07
C TYR A 4 -14.52 5.70 7.87
N ARG A 5 -14.23 4.53 7.32
CA ARG A 5 -15.04 3.90 6.28
C ARG A 5 -15.78 2.70 6.86
N VAL A 6 -17.08 2.64 6.64
CA VAL A 6 -17.94 1.57 7.16
C VAL A 6 -18.24 0.59 6.04
N TYR A 7 -18.04 -0.69 6.34
CA TYR A 7 -18.40 -1.79 5.45
C TYR A 7 -19.54 -2.61 6.05
N ARG A 8 -20.54 -2.98 5.23
CA ARG A 8 -21.61 -3.91 5.60
C ARG A 8 -21.78 -4.94 4.49
N ASP A 9 -21.84 -6.22 4.86
CA ASP A 9 -21.93 -7.34 3.90
C ASP A 9 -20.89 -7.27 2.77
N GLY A 10 -19.66 -6.85 3.12
CA GLY A 10 -18.54 -6.71 2.18
C GLY A 10 -18.61 -5.49 1.26
N LYS A 11 -19.55 -4.56 1.47
CA LYS A 11 -19.73 -3.36 0.64
C LYS A 11 -19.41 -2.10 1.42
N ASP A 12 -18.75 -1.16 0.76
CA ASP A 12 -18.59 0.22 1.23
C ASP A 12 -19.96 0.90 1.27
N VAL A 13 -20.35 1.43 2.42
CA VAL A 13 -21.68 2.02 2.62
C VAL A 13 -21.66 3.48 3.02
N GLU A 14 -20.69 3.93 3.81
CA GLU A 14 -20.59 5.32 4.29
C GLU A 14 -19.20 5.65 4.83
N ASP A 15 -18.80 6.93 4.66
CA ASP A 15 -17.65 7.53 5.32
C ASP A 15 -18.13 8.44 6.47
N LEU A 16 -17.55 8.28 7.66
CA LEU A 16 -17.95 8.96 8.89
C LEU A 16 -16.75 9.66 9.56
N ALA A 17 -17.01 10.78 10.23
CA ALA A 17 -16.01 11.44 11.08
C ALA A 17 -15.86 10.76 12.46
N ASP A 18 -16.86 9.99 12.89
CA ASP A 18 -16.92 9.34 14.20
C ASP A 18 -17.70 8.02 14.12
N ILE A 19 -17.18 6.96 14.74
CA ILE A 19 -17.81 5.62 14.76
C ILE A 19 -18.23 5.15 16.16
N ARG A 20 -18.16 6.00 17.20
CA ARG A 20 -18.48 5.59 18.58
C ARG A 20 -19.89 5.03 18.70
N HIS A 21 -20.82 5.57 17.91
CA HIS A 21 -22.21 5.10 17.84
C HIS A 21 -22.38 3.75 17.13
N LEU A 22 -21.38 3.29 16.36
CA LEU A 22 -21.36 1.98 15.71
C LEU A 22 -20.53 0.95 16.50
N TRP A 23 -19.78 1.38 17.51
CA TRP A 23 -18.90 0.51 18.27
C TRP A 23 -19.69 -0.41 19.21
N ARG A 24 -19.24 -1.67 19.32
CA ARG A 24 -19.81 -2.68 20.20
C ARG A 24 -18.73 -3.24 21.13
N ASP A 25 -19.13 -3.71 22.30
CA ASP A 25 -18.20 -4.25 23.30
C ASP A 25 -17.44 -5.51 22.83
N ASP A 26 -17.96 -6.20 21.81
CA ASP A 26 -17.35 -7.39 21.20
C ASP A 26 -16.52 -7.08 19.95
N HIS A 27 -16.33 -5.80 19.60
CA HIS A 27 -15.42 -5.42 18.54
C HIS A 27 -13.95 -5.50 18.99
N ALA A 28 -13.08 -5.84 18.04
CA ALA A 28 -11.64 -5.78 18.20
C ALA A 28 -11.05 -4.74 17.25
N ALA A 29 -10.13 -3.92 17.76
CA ALA A 29 -9.38 -2.96 16.96
C ALA A 29 -8.03 -3.57 16.54
N PHE A 30 -7.70 -3.43 15.26
CA PHE A 30 -6.39 -3.78 14.72
C PHE A 30 -5.72 -2.53 14.20
N LEU A 31 -4.55 -2.18 14.75
CA LEU A 31 -3.70 -1.14 14.20
C LEU A 31 -2.70 -1.78 13.25
N THR A 32 -2.85 -1.50 11.96
CA THR A 32 -1.92 -1.97 10.92
C THR A 32 -0.84 -0.91 10.64
N GLY A 33 0.33 -1.35 10.21
CA GLY A 33 1.46 -0.46 9.90
C GLY A 33 1.17 0.56 8.79
N CYS A 34 2.05 1.55 8.65
CA CYS A 34 1.93 2.63 7.67
C CYS A 34 3.19 2.71 6.79
N ASN A 35 3.03 3.18 5.55
CA ASN A 35 4.11 3.30 4.55
C ASN A 35 5.13 4.39 4.90
N LEU A 36 4.77 5.31 5.81
CA LEU A 36 5.62 6.43 6.19
C LEU A 36 6.97 6.02 6.78
N SER A 37 7.06 4.85 7.42
CA SER A 37 8.33 4.38 7.98
C SER A 37 9.36 4.02 6.91
N ILE A 38 8.93 3.53 5.75
CA ILE A 38 9.89 3.20 4.67
C ILE A 38 10.25 4.44 3.86
N ASP A 39 9.29 5.34 3.65
CA ASP A 39 9.50 6.59 2.92
C ASP A 39 10.62 7.41 3.55
N GLN A 40 10.63 7.52 4.89
CA GLN A 40 11.70 8.21 5.62
C GLN A 40 13.08 7.59 5.36
N VAL A 41 13.19 6.26 5.46
CA VAL A 41 14.46 5.56 5.23
C VAL A 41 14.94 5.76 3.79
N MET A 42 14.02 5.72 2.82
CA MET A 42 14.32 5.94 1.42
C MET A 42 14.81 7.37 1.17
N ILE A 43 14.21 8.38 1.83
CA ILE A 43 14.66 9.77 1.78
C ILE A 43 16.07 9.94 2.36
N GLU A 44 16.32 9.38 3.55
CA GLU A 44 17.64 9.43 4.20
C GLU A 44 18.74 8.81 3.32
N GLU A 45 18.36 7.78 2.55
CA GLU A 45 19.21 7.07 1.60
C GLU A 45 19.25 7.69 0.19
N LYS A 46 18.65 8.88 0.04
CA LYS A 46 18.58 9.68 -1.20
C LYS A 46 17.90 8.96 -2.36
N ILE A 47 16.93 8.09 -2.06
CA ILE A 47 16.11 7.40 -3.05
C ILE A 47 14.82 8.22 -3.24
N PRO A 48 14.54 8.75 -4.45
CA PRO A 48 13.38 9.59 -4.68
C PRO A 48 12.07 8.86 -4.35
N GLN A 49 11.20 9.53 -3.59
CA GLN A 49 9.83 9.08 -3.33
C GLN A 49 8.87 10.00 -4.07
N LEU A 50 8.57 9.66 -5.33
CA LEU A 50 7.83 10.56 -6.24
C LEU A 50 6.41 10.87 -5.75
N HIS A 51 5.78 9.95 -5.01
CA HIS A 51 4.45 10.17 -4.45
C HIS A 51 4.44 11.26 -3.37
N LEU A 52 5.54 11.51 -2.66
CA LEU A 52 5.62 12.55 -1.61
C LEU A 52 5.65 13.98 -2.16
N ILE A 53 5.95 14.14 -3.44
CA ILE A 53 5.97 15.45 -4.12
C ILE A 53 4.55 15.85 -4.51
N ASP A 54 3.61 14.89 -4.58
CA ASP A 54 2.21 15.12 -4.91
C ASP A 54 1.43 15.62 -3.68
N GLU A 55 0.39 16.43 -3.92
CA GLU A 55 -0.49 17.01 -2.89
C GLU A 55 -1.15 15.93 -2.00
N VAL A 56 -1.34 14.72 -2.54
CA VAL A 56 -1.98 13.60 -1.84
C VAL A 56 -1.00 12.81 -0.97
N ALA A 57 0.31 12.85 -1.28
CA ALA A 57 1.36 12.09 -0.60
C ALA A 57 1.07 10.59 -0.40
N TRP A 58 0.26 9.98 -1.28
CA TRP A 58 -0.19 8.59 -1.18
C TRP A 58 0.21 7.81 -2.44
N PRO A 59 1.02 6.74 -2.33
CA PRO A 59 1.41 5.96 -3.49
C PRO A 59 0.23 5.22 -4.12
N SER A 60 0.21 5.09 -5.45
CA SER A 60 -0.77 4.26 -6.15
C SER A 60 -0.83 2.83 -5.58
N GLN A 61 -2.04 2.39 -5.26
CA GLN A 61 -2.35 1.05 -4.77
C GLN A 61 -3.11 0.26 -5.83
N TYR A 62 -2.84 -1.05 -5.89
CA TYR A 62 -3.50 -1.96 -6.82
C TYR A 62 -3.85 -3.28 -6.15
N VAL A 63 -4.97 -3.87 -6.54
CA VAL A 63 -5.33 -5.25 -6.24
C VAL A 63 -4.53 -6.17 -7.16
N SER A 64 -3.63 -6.98 -6.58
CA SER A 64 -2.84 -7.95 -7.35
C SER A 64 -3.56 -9.30 -7.52
N ASN A 65 -2.97 -10.19 -8.32
CA ASN A 65 -3.35 -11.61 -8.37
C ASN A 65 -2.56 -12.48 -7.34
N ILE A 66 -1.79 -11.86 -6.44
CA ILE A 66 -1.10 -12.56 -5.35
C ILE A 66 -2.12 -12.74 -4.22
N PHE A 67 -2.43 -13.98 -3.86
CA PHE A 67 -3.41 -14.25 -2.81
C PHE A 67 -2.78 -14.25 -1.42
N CYS A 68 -3.46 -13.62 -0.47
CA CYS A 68 -3.17 -13.79 0.95
C CYS A 68 -3.36 -15.26 1.36
N ARG A 69 -2.62 -15.71 2.37
CA ARG A 69 -2.90 -17.02 2.98
C ARG A 69 -4.30 -16.97 3.63
N PRO A 70 -5.26 -17.80 3.19
CA PRO A 70 -6.62 -17.75 3.73
C PRO A 70 -6.65 -18.26 5.18
N THR A 71 -7.58 -17.72 5.97
CA THR A 71 -7.84 -18.17 7.34
C THR A 71 -9.33 -18.04 7.67
N CYS A 72 -9.96 -19.13 8.11
CA CYS A 72 -11.40 -19.18 8.37
C CYS A 72 -12.22 -18.57 7.21
N ILE A 73 -12.98 -17.51 7.49
CA ILE A 73 -13.80 -16.78 6.51
C ILE A 73 -13.01 -15.70 5.74
N PHE A 74 -11.76 -15.43 6.12
CA PHE A 74 -10.95 -14.38 5.53
C PHE A 74 -10.10 -14.92 4.38
N HIS A 75 -10.35 -14.39 3.18
CA HIS A 75 -9.58 -14.65 1.96
C HIS A 75 -9.60 -13.41 1.07
N GLY A 76 -8.58 -13.24 0.23
CA GLY A 76 -8.51 -12.10 -0.68
C GLY A 76 -7.15 -11.95 -1.34
N SER A 77 -7.10 -11.06 -2.33
CA SER A 77 -5.86 -10.63 -2.96
C SER A 77 -5.08 -9.67 -2.07
N GLN A 78 -3.76 -9.74 -2.16
CA GLN A 78 -2.85 -8.78 -1.58
C GLN A 78 -2.95 -7.45 -2.35
N VAL A 79 -3.28 -6.38 -1.64
CA VAL A 79 -3.12 -5.01 -2.16
C VAL A 79 -1.66 -4.63 -2.08
N VAL A 80 -1.13 -4.05 -3.15
CA VAL A 80 0.26 -3.62 -3.26
C VAL A 80 0.35 -2.13 -3.56
N SER A 81 1.33 -1.47 -2.97
CA SER A 81 1.74 -0.12 -3.35
C SER A 81 2.82 -0.20 -4.44
N MET A 82 2.68 0.59 -5.49
CA MET A 82 3.74 0.75 -6.49
C MET A 82 4.64 1.92 -6.09
N CYS A 83 5.97 1.74 -6.19
CA CYS A 83 6.96 2.78 -5.98
C CYS A 83 7.91 2.81 -7.18
N PRO A 84 7.95 3.90 -7.98
CA PRO A 84 8.92 4.05 -9.05
C PRO A 84 10.33 4.21 -8.47
N VAL A 85 11.24 3.30 -8.84
CA VAL A 85 12.63 3.31 -8.37
C VAL A 85 13.54 3.23 -9.59
N PRO A 86 14.52 4.14 -9.73
CA PRO A 86 15.51 4.05 -10.80
C PRO A 86 16.26 2.72 -10.76
N LYS A 87 16.47 2.09 -11.92
CA LYS A 87 17.13 0.78 -12.00
C LYS A 87 18.48 0.70 -11.27
N SER A 88 19.26 1.79 -11.28
CA SER A 88 20.55 1.89 -10.58
C SER A 88 20.44 1.83 -9.05
N LEU A 89 19.27 2.15 -8.49
CA LEU A 89 19.00 2.15 -7.05
C LEU A 89 18.24 0.90 -6.60
N LEU A 90 17.79 0.05 -7.52
CA LEU A 90 16.93 -1.09 -7.21
C LEU A 90 17.53 -2.04 -6.17
N ILE A 91 18.80 -2.43 -6.33
CA ILE A 91 19.48 -3.32 -5.37
C ILE A 91 19.54 -2.69 -3.99
N LYS A 92 19.88 -1.40 -3.92
CA LYS A 92 19.93 -0.63 -2.68
C LYS A 92 18.56 -0.60 -1.99
N VAL A 93 17.48 -0.38 -2.73
CA VAL A 93 16.10 -0.41 -2.21
C VAL A 93 15.77 -1.77 -1.61
N ILE A 94 16.06 -2.86 -2.33
CA ILE A 94 15.81 -4.22 -1.85
C ILE A 94 16.57 -4.48 -0.55
N GLU A 95 17.86 -4.14 -0.49
CA GLU A 95 18.70 -4.34 0.70
C GLU A 95 18.16 -3.58 1.91
N ILE A 96 17.82 -2.30 1.73
CA ILE A 96 17.33 -1.44 2.82
C ILE A 96 15.98 -1.95 3.33
N THR A 97 15.02 -2.13 2.42
CA THR A 97 13.64 -2.54 2.78
C THR A 97 13.61 -3.92 3.44
N SER A 98 14.49 -4.84 3.02
CA SER A 98 14.61 -6.19 3.60
C SER A 98 15.02 -6.19 5.07
N ARG A 99 15.67 -5.12 5.57
CA ARG A 99 16.07 -4.99 6.99
C ARG A 99 14.89 -4.68 7.92
N PHE A 100 13.70 -4.43 7.37
CA PHE A 100 12.50 -4.05 8.11
C PHE A 100 11.36 -5.09 7.95
N PRO A 101 11.58 -6.38 8.32
CA PRO A 101 10.62 -7.46 8.06
C PRO A 101 9.30 -7.33 8.83
N ARG A 102 9.26 -6.53 9.91
CA ARG A 102 8.04 -6.28 10.69
C ARG A 102 7.19 -5.12 10.17
N PHE A 103 7.65 -4.42 9.13
CA PHE A 103 6.94 -3.30 8.51
C PHE A 103 6.55 -3.65 7.08
N HIS A 104 7.35 -3.23 6.09
CA HIS A 104 7.08 -3.50 4.67
C HIS A 104 7.82 -4.73 4.15
N GLY A 105 8.97 -5.07 4.74
CA GLY A 105 9.84 -6.12 4.22
C GLY A 105 10.37 -5.81 2.82
N ALA A 106 10.98 -6.81 2.19
CA ALA A 106 11.44 -6.72 0.81
C ALA A 106 10.25 -6.49 -0.15
N PRO A 107 10.45 -5.90 -1.35
CA PRO A 107 9.40 -5.74 -2.33
C PRO A 107 8.77 -7.10 -2.69
N LEU A 108 7.43 -7.17 -2.68
CA LEU A 108 6.70 -8.37 -3.10
C LEU A 108 6.93 -8.72 -4.57
N HIS A 109 7.16 -7.68 -5.40
CA HIS A 109 7.39 -7.84 -6.83
C HIS A 109 8.29 -6.71 -7.35
N VAL A 110 9.11 -7.04 -8.34
CA VAL A 110 9.95 -6.09 -9.08
C VAL A 110 9.82 -6.40 -10.56
N GLY A 111 9.50 -5.38 -11.36
CA GLY A 111 9.41 -5.48 -12.82
C GLY A 111 8.00 -5.22 -13.34
N GLY A 112 7.63 -5.91 -14.42
CA GLY A 112 6.40 -5.63 -15.16
C GLY A 112 5.13 -5.88 -14.33
N PRO A 113 4.17 -4.93 -14.28
CA PRO A 113 2.98 -5.02 -13.42
C PRO A 113 2.03 -6.15 -13.82
N ALA A 114 2.00 -6.52 -15.11
CA ALA A 114 1.16 -7.61 -15.61
C ALA A 114 1.49 -8.97 -14.98
N ALA A 115 2.74 -9.18 -14.53
CA ALA A 115 3.14 -10.41 -13.84
C ALA A 115 2.38 -10.63 -12.53
N ILE A 116 1.89 -9.55 -11.90
CA ILE A 116 1.10 -9.59 -10.67
C ILE A 116 -0.38 -9.19 -10.91
N GLY A 117 -0.86 -9.34 -12.14
CA GLY A 117 -2.26 -9.12 -12.51
C GLY A 117 -2.64 -7.66 -12.75
N ILE A 118 -1.69 -6.73 -12.73
CA ILE A 118 -1.96 -5.30 -12.95
C ILE A 118 -1.73 -4.99 -14.44
N ALA A 119 -2.81 -4.94 -15.22
CA ALA A 119 -2.74 -4.75 -16.67
C ALA A 119 -2.31 -3.33 -17.07
N ASN A 120 -2.71 -2.32 -16.29
CA ASN A 120 -2.51 -0.92 -16.61
C ASN A 120 -2.28 -0.09 -15.34
N LEU A 121 -1.12 0.57 -15.25
CA LEU A 121 -0.77 1.42 -14.09
C LEU A 121 -1.58 2.72 -14.00
N LYS A 122 -2.41 3.02 -15.00
CA LYS A 122 -3.35 4.15 -14.93
C LYS A 122 -4.63 3.79 -14.17
N ASP A 123 -4.95 2.51 -14.06
CA ASP A 123 -6.17 2.02 -13.42
C ASP A 123 -5.88 1.76 -11.94
N VAL A 124 -5.72 2.85 -11.19
CA VAL A 124 -5.38 2.83 -9.77
C VAL A 124 -6.62 2.53 -8.93
N ASP A 125 -6.53 1.54 -8.03
CA ASP A 125 -7.63 1.19 -7.13
C ASP A 125 -7.74 2.19 -5.96
N TRP A 126 -6.61 2.61 -5.38
CA TRP A 126 -6.56 3.64 -4.33
C TRP A 126 -5.34 4.54 -4.42
N GLY A 127 -5.48 5.78 -3.95
CA GLY A 127 -4.45 6.81 -3.99
C GLY A 127 -4.44 7.54 -5.33
N LYS A 128 -3.26 8.03 -5.74
CA LYS A 128 -3.07 8.74 -7.00
C LYS A 128 -2.05 8.02 -7.87
N GLN A 129 -2.23 8.12 -9.18
CA GLN A 129 -1.29 7.55 -10.14
C GLN A 129 0.10 8.15 -9.93
N ASN A 130 1.08 7.29 -9.67
CA ASN A 130 2.46 7.73 -9.61
C ASN A 130 2.96 8.10 -11.01
N THR A 131 3.72 9.20 -11.09
CA THR A 131 4.56 9.48 -12.25
C THR A 131 5.67 8.44 -12.32
N VAL A 132 5.75 7.71 -13.43
CA VAL A 132 6.85 6.77 -13.70
C VAL A 132 7.84 7.49 -14.62
N GLY A 133 9.10 7.60 -14.18
CA GLY A 133 10.18 8.16 -15.01
C GLY A 133 10.64 7.16 -16.07
N ASP A 134 11.43 7.64 -17.04
CA ASP A 134 11.84 6.85 -18.21
C ASP A 134 12.89 5.75 -17.93
N ASN A 135 13.44 5.66 -16.71
CA ASN A 135 14.61 4.83 -16.35
C ASN A 135 14.44 3.97 -15.09
#